data_AF-A0A7Y6E0L3-F1
#
_entry.id   AF-A0A7Y6E0L3-F1
#
_cell.length_a   1.000
_cell.length_b   1.000
_cell.length_c   1.000
_cell.angle_alpha   90.00
_cell.angle_beta   90.00
_cell.angle_gamma   90.00
#
_symmetry.space_group_name_H-M   'P 1'
#
loop_
_entity.id
_entity.type
_entity.pdbx_description
1 polymer ?
#
loop_
_entity_poly.entity_id
_entity_poly.type
_entity_poly.pdbx_seq_one_letter_code
_entity_poly.pdbx_strand_id
1 'polypeptide(L)'
;TGAARDQLKCIADVTGGSYADADNAEALSANLGTLFRHAWRTYEATGTPVKGSTDGCQNAPLIAPGQYLDTLVGDKHLYYKVKKRPDQLLQVSATVVLTHRYTRNSNITVLAGPMTAEKEPKGWLRGFSMVTGWANVLSAGARSEAPEPGKTPTPTPDDVGCVMIDNNVNDAGEEPFPVELLVGLADADPAHYGTAPAPQTRTGPAAEGGFSFNSATPIGPGTYRQSIAVGEFPMWRVDVKPGQRLTVKGGIQVPPDHGFGTTSAFTVATYNPMRMATMCAPDYSGRVEFFARQGGRFEQVCGPWEIARKDDIPTETAKYTEPGTYYIQLAVAEANEDKKGVIVPIDLTVTLDGTPRQEGTPLFDFGPETTTTPTGATVVAGGPGATAPGATAPATGDPTDPSLDGKNAAKKDDGSPVADFALPAGIVAAVLLLGGAGYYGLRRR
;
A
#
# COMPACT_ATOMS: atom_id res chain seq x y z
N THR A 1 -38.72 -1.05 7.98
CA THR A 1 -39.62 -1.11 6.81
C THR A 1 -38.95 -1.97 5.74
N GLY A 2 -39.52 -3.14 5.39
CA GLY A 2 -38.89 -4.10 4.46
C GLY A 2 -39.03 -3.71 2.98
N ALA A 3 -40.17 -3.14 2.59
CA ALA A 3 -40.48 -2.86 1.18
C ALA A 3 -39.50 -1.89 0.50
N ALA A 4 -39.01 -0.85 1.19
CA ALA A 4 -38.03 0.08 0.64
C ALA A 4 -36.66 -0.60 0.43
N ARG A 5 -36.27 -1.52 1.31
CA ARG A 5 -35.02 -2.31 1.19
C ARG A 5 -35.10 -3.25 -0.01
N ASP A 6 -36.23 -3.93 -0.18
CA ASP A 6 -36.46 -4.86 -1.30
C ASP A 6 -36.45 -4.15 -2.65
N GLN A 7 -37.03 -2.94 -2.70
CA GLN A 7 -37.06 -2.14 -3.92
C GLN A 7 -35.67 -1.61 -4.32
N LEU A 8 -34.86 -1.19 -3.35
CA LEU A 8 -33.49 -0.75 -3.60
C LEU A 8 -32.55 -1.91 -4.00
N LYS A 9 -32.74 -3.11 -3.44
CA LYS A 9 -32.05 -4.33 -3.91
C LYS A 9 -32.36 -4.64 -5.37
N CYS A 10 -33.64 -4.57 -5.76
CA CYS A 10 -34.05 -4.79 -7.14
C CYS A 10 -33.46 -3.76 -8.11
N ILE A 11 -33.38 -2.48 -7.71
CA ILE A 11 -32.73 -1.44 -8.53
C ILE A 11 -31.24 -1.75 -8.70
N ALA A 12 -30.55 -2.09 -7.61
CA ALA A 12 -29.13 -2.45 -7.65
C ALA A 12 -28.87 -3.63 -8.60
N ASP A 13 -29.69 -4.69 -8.54
CA ASP A 13 -29.60 -5.84 -9.44
C ASP A 13 -29.79 -5.47 -10.93
N VAL A 14 -30.71 -4.55 -11.23
CA VAL A 14 -30.99 -4.12 -12.61
C VAL A 14 -29.93 -3.16 -13.15
N THR A 15 -29.34 -2.32 -12.28
CA THR A 15 -28.30 -1.36 -12.68
C THR A 15 -26.89 -1.93 -12.61
N GLY A 16 -26.70 -3.16 -12.13
CA GLY A 16 -25.39 -3.76 -11.88
C GLY A 16 -24.65 -3.16 -10.68
N GLY A 17 -25.37 -2.51 -9.76
CA GLY A 17 -24.83 -1.97 -8.50
C GLY A 17 -24.99 -2.94 -7.33
N SER A 18 -24.45 -2.59 -6.17
CA SER A 18 -24.59 -3.35 -4.92
C SER A 18 -25.44 -2.60 -3.89
N TYR A 19 -26.33 -3.32 -3.20
CA TYR A 19 -27.16 -2.77 -2.12
C TYR A 19 -26.47 -2.96 -0.77
N ALA A 20 -26.35 -1.87 0.01
CA ALA A 20 -25.91 -1.89 1.39
C ALA A 20 -27.03 -1.35 2.30
N ASP A 21 -27.34 -2.08 3.36
CA ASP A 21 -28.35 -1.65 4.34
C ASP A 21 -27.78 -0.54 5.25
N ALA A 22 -28.63 0.40 5.64
CA ALA A 22 -28.27 1.49 6.54
C ALA A 22 -29.45 1.84 7.45
N ASP A 23 -29.16 2.14 8.70
CA ASP A 23 -30.20 2.40 9.71
C ASP A 23 -30.85 3.78 9.55
N ASN A 24 -30.17 4.74 8.92
CA ASN A 24 -30.67 6.08 8.58
C ASN A 24 -29.88 6.71 7.41
N ALA A 25 -30.34 7.88 6.94
CA ALA A 25 -29.77 8.57 5.79
C ALA A 25 -28.34 9.08 6.04
N GLU A 26 -28.02 9.45 7.28
CA GLU A 26 -26.71 9.87 7.72
C GLU A 26 -25.72 8.70 7.71
N ALA A 27 -26.14 7.53 8.20
CA ALA A 27 -25.38 6.28 8.14
C ALA A 27 -25.19 5.82 6.69
N LEU A 28 -26.21 5.97 5.83
CA LEU A 28 -26.07 5.71 4.39
C LEU A 28 -25.05 6.64 3.74
N SER A 29 -25.09 7.93 4.05
CA SER A 29 -24.14 8.91 3.51
C SER A 29 -22.71 8.66 4.02
N ALA A 30 -22.56 8.29 5.29
CA ALA A 30 -21.27 7.89 5.87
C ALA A 30 -20.74 6.59 5.25
N ASN A 31 -21.61 5.61 5.02
CA ASN A 31 -21.27 4.33 4.38
C ASN A 31 -20.90 4.55 2.91
N LEU A 32 -21.67 5.34 2.16
CA LEU A 32 -21.35 5.73 0.79
C LEU A 32 -20.02 6.50 0.74
N GLY A 33 -19.82 7.49 1.61
CA GLY A 33 -18.56 8.23 1.68
C GLY A 33 -17.37 7.33 2.05
N THR A 34 -17.59 6.29 2.85
CA THR A 34 -16.58 5.28 3.19
C THR A 34 -16.30 4.36 2.01
N LEU A 35 -17.33 3.85 1.34
CA LEU A 35 -17.23 3.06 0.11
C LEU A 35 -16.52 3.83 -1.01
N PHE A 36 -16.84 5.10 -1.22
CA PHE A 36 -16.15 5.98 -2.17
C PHE A 36 -14.70 6.25 -1.74
N ARG A 37 -14.37 6.35 -0.46
CA ARG A 37 -12.96 6.44 -0.04
C ARG A 37 -12.22 5.14 -0.31
N HIS A 38 -12.83 4.00 -0.02
CA HIS A 38 -12.18 2.70 -0.17
C HIS A 38 -12.06 2.24 -1.63
N ALA A 39 -13.03 2.57 -2.49
CA ALA A 39 -12.98 2.26 -3.92
C ALA A 39 -11.80 2.95 -4.65
N TRP A 40 -11.19 3.97 -4.04
CA TRP A 40 -10.08 4.76 -4.61
C TRP A 40 -8.75 4.58 -3.88
N ARG A 41 -8.71 3.81 -2.78
CA ARG A 41 -7.49 3.50 -2.00
C ARG A 41 -6.75 2.31 -2.62
N THR A 42 -6.26 2.54 -3.84
CA THR A 42 -5.33 1.65 -4.52
C THR A 42 -3.90 1.91 -4.03
N TYR A 43 -2.88 1.44 -4.74
CA TYR A 43 -1.50 1.70 -4.39
C TYR A 43 -1.24 3.19 -4.55
N GLU A 44 -0.89 3.86 -3.46
CA GLU A 44 -0.57 5.28 -3.46
C GLU A 44 0.94 5.43 -3.57
N ALA A 45 1.45 5.39 -4.80
CA ALA A 45 2.87 5.55 -5.04
C ALA A 45 3.32 6.93 -4.53
N THR A 46 4.27 6.95 -3.61
CA THR A 46 4.80 8.18 -3.02
C THR A 46 6.32 8.22 -3.15
N GLY A 47 6.91 9.41 -3.07
CA GLY A 47 8.36 9.56 -3.14
C GLY A 47 8.76 10.92 -3.66
N THR A 48 10.06 11.22 -3.56
CA THR A 48 10.64 12.41 -4.18
C THR A 48 10.61 12.23 -5.70
N PRO A 49 9.97 13.12 -6.48
CA PRO A 49 9.95 12.99 -7.93
C PRO A 49 11.37 12.97 -8.51
N VAL A 50 11.64 12.01 -9.39
CA VAL A 50 12.87 11.92 -10.17
C VAL A 50 12.51 11.55 -11.61
N LYS A 51 13.42 11.84 -12.55
CA LYS A 51 13.29 11.41 -13.94
C LYS A 51 14.57 10.72 -14.39
N GLY A 52 14.55 9.40 -14.38
CA GLY A 52 15.56 8.52 -14.91
C GLY A 52 15.75 8.76 -16.40
N SER A 53 16.97 8.53 -16.86
CA SER A 53 17.25 8.54 -18.30
C SER A 53 16.73 7.25 -18.93
N THR A 54 16.14 7.33 -20.13
CA THR A 54 15.87 6.17 -20.99
C THR A 54 16.95 5.95 -22.04
N ASP A 55 17.87 6.92 -22.19
CA ASP A 55 18.87 6.95 -23.25
C ASP A 55 20.24 6.46 -22.76
N GLY A 56 20.28 5.77 -21.63
CA GLY A 56 21.50 5.27 -20.99
C GLY A 56 22.00 6.13 -19.83
N CYS A 57 23.02 5.61 -19.14
CA CYS A 57 23.47 6.13 -17.86
C CYS A 57 24.15 7.49 -17.92
N GLN A 58 24.80 7.85 -19.03
CA GLN A 58 25.53 9.11 -19.15
C GLN A 58 24.64 10.34 -18.91
N ASN A 59 23.36 10.25 -19.31
CA ASN A 59 22.37 11.32 -19.17
C ASN A 59 21.50 11.19 -17.91
N ALA A 60 21.74 10.15 -17.10
CA ALA A 60 20.95 9.86 -15.93
C ALA A 60 21.20 10.86 -14.78
N PRO A 61 20.16 11.21 -13.99
CA PRO A 61 20.32 12.07 -12.83
C PRO A 61 21.14 11.37 -11.73
N LEU A 62 21.90 12.16 -10.97
CA LEU A 62 22.56 11.69 -9.75
C LEU A 62 21.55 11.69 -8.60
N ILE A 63 21.34 10.54 -7.98
CA ILE A 63 20.46 10.39 -6.81
C ILE A 63 21.28 10.05 -5.55
N ALA A 64 20.83 10.58 -4.42
CA ALA A 64 21.35 10.29 -3.08
C ALA A 64 20.50 9.19 -2.40
N PRO A 65 20.87 8.70 -1.20
CA PRO A 65 19.95 7.90 -0.39
C PRO A 65 18.58 8.57 -0.25
N GLY A 66 17.51 7.82 -0.46
CA GLY A 66 16.17 8.39 -0.57
C GLY A 66 15.10 7.42 -1.05
N GLN A 67 13.86 7.88 -0.91
CA GLN A 67 12.67 7.30 -1.53
C GLN A 67 12.26 8.18 -2.71
N TYR A 68 12.25 7.62 -3.91
CA TYR A 68 11.94 8.34 -5.14
C TYR A 68 10.73 7.75 -5.86
N LEU A 69 10.08 8.60 -6.65
CA LEU A 69 8.98 8.24 -7.53
C LEU A 69 9.32 8.66 -8.96
N ASP A 70 9.17 7.73 -9.90
CA ASP A 70 9.32 7.96 -11.34
C ASP A 70 8.18 7.24 -12.09
N THR A 71 8.23 7.30 -13.41
CA THR A 71 7.33 6.64 -14.34
C THR A 71 8.13 5.76 -15.29
N LEU A 72 7.69 4.52 -15.43
CA LEU A 72 8.29 3.51 -16.27
C LEU A 72 7.31 3.19 -17.41
N VAL A 73 7.80 3.21 -18.64
CA VAL A 73 7.05 2.75 -19.82
C VAL A 73 7.56 1.35 -20.17
N GLY A 74 6.66 0.44 -20.56
CA GLY A 74 7.01 -0.93 -20.98
C GLY A 74 8.22 -1.00 -21.91
N ASP A 75 9.07 -2.00 -21.69
CA ASP A 75 10.29 -2.28 -22.47
C ASP A 75 11.32 -1.15 -22.55
N LYS A 76 11.17 -0.09 -21.75
CA LYS A 76 12.16 0.99 -21.60
C LYS A 76 12.84 0.90 -20.24
N HIS A 77 14.15 0.74 -20.26
CA HIS A 77 14.96 0.77 -19.06
C HIS A 77 15.03 2.19 -18.48
N LEU A 78 15.14 2.28 -17.16
CA LEU A 78 15.43 3.55 -16.49
C LEU A 78 16.83 3.50 -15.88
N TYR A 79 17.58 4.58 -16.06
CA TYR A 79 18.94 4.73 -15.55
C TYR A 79 19.03 5.90 -14.57
N TYR A 80 19.79 5.69 -13.48
CA TYR A 80 20.15 6.68 -12.46
C TYR A 80 21.64 6.57 -12.17
N LYS A 81 22.29 7.64 -11.74
CA LYS A 81 23.64 7.60 -11.18
C LYS A 81 23.57 7.58 -9.67
N VAL A 82 24.47 6.85 -9.03
CA VAL A 82 24.62 6.85 -7.57
C VAL A 82 26.09 6.97 -7.21
N LYS A 83 26.38 7.72 -6.14
CA LYS A 83 27.71 7.73 -5.52
C LYS A 83 27.80 6.63 -4.47
N LYS A 84 28.77 5.73 -4.61
CA LYS A 84 29.05 4.65 -3.68
C LYS A 84 30.56 4.52 -3.50
N ARG A 85 31.05 4.85 -2.31
CA ARG A 85 32.47 4.67 -2.00
C ARG A 85 32.84 3.18 -1.94
N PRO A 86 34.14 2.84 -2.08
CA PRO A 86 34.63 1.47 -1.93
C PRO A 86 34.29 0.81 -0.59
N ASP A 87 34.26 1.59 0.49
CA ASP A 87 33.98 1.20 1.87
C ASP A 87 32.49 1.25 2.25
N GLN A 88 31.60 1.40 1.27
CA GLN A 88 30.15 1.44 1.49
C GLN A 88 29.45 0.20 0.93
N LEU A 89 28.28 -0.09 1.51
CA LEU A 89 27.26 -0.96 0.94
C LEU A 89 26.19 -0.11 0.27
N LEU A 90 25.63 -0.64 -0.83
CA LEU A 90 24.52 -0.04 -1.55
C LEU A 90 23.31 -0.98 -1.48
N GLN A 91 22.13 -0.45 -1.17
CA GLN A 91 20.87 -1.13 -1.36
C GLN A 91 20.04 -0.37 -2.40
N VAL A 92 19.47 -1.09 -3.36
CA VAL A 92 18.49 -0.53 -4.28
C VAL A 92 17.30 -1.47 -4.39
N SER A 93 16.10 -0.90 -4.32
CA SER A 93 14.84 -1.57 -4.65
C SER A 93 14.06 -0.73 -5.64
N ALA A 94 13.39 -1.39 -6.58
CA ALA A 94 12.43 -0.80 -7.50
C ALA A 94 11.10 -1.56 -7.39
N THR A 95 10.01 -0.82 -7.23
CA THR A 95 8.64 -1.36 -7.17
C THR A 95 7.81 -0.71 -8.27
N VAL A 96 7.42 -1.50 -9.27
CA VAL A 96 6.49 -1.08 -10.32
C VAL A 96 5.06 -1.33 -9.83
N VAL A 97 4.22 -0.31 -9.94
CA VAL A 97 2.80 -0.39 -9.59
C VAL A 97 2.00 -0.76 -10.84
N LEU A 98 1.42 -1.96 -10.84
CA LEU A 98 0.74 -2.54 -12.00
C LEU A 98 -0.72 -2.09 -12.02
N THR A 99 -0.98 -0.92 -12.59
CA THR A 99 -2.30 -0.26 -12.60
C THR A 99 -3.19 -0.65 -13.80
N HIS A 100 -2.61 -1.26 -14.84
CA HIS A 100 -3.29 -1.63 -16.09
C HIS A 100 -2.81 -3.02 -16.56
N ARG A 101 -3.21 -3.44 -17.76
CA ARG A 101 -2.91 -4.79 -18.27
C ARG A 101 -1.41 -5.03 -18.42
N TYR A 102 -1.00 -6.24 -18.06
CA TYR A 102 0.35 -6.79 -18.22
C TYR A 102 0.23 -8.31 -18.39
N THR A 103 1.27 -8.98 -18.91
CA THR A 103 1.26 -10.45 -19.01
C THR A 103 1.94 -11.15 -17.84
N ARG A 104 1.53 -12.40 -17.60
CA ARG A 104 2.32 -13.33 -16.77
C ARG A 104 3.72 -13.46 -17.35
N ASN A 105 4.73 -13.57 -16.47
CA ASN A 105 6.17 -13.52 -16.78
C ASN A 105 6.75 -12.12 -17.03
N SER A 106 5.95 -11.05 -16.87
CA SER A 106 6.49 -9.71 -16.70
C SER A 106 7.49 -9.68 -15.55
N ASN A 107 8.65 -9.07 -15.78
CA ASN A 107 9.75 -9.06 -14.82
C ASN A 107 10.49 -7.72 -14.83
N ILE A 108 11.16 -7.45 -13.71
CA ILE A 108 12.10 -6.35 -13.59
C ILE A 108 13.39 -6.87 -12.97
N THR A 109 14.52 -6.29 -13.40
CA THR A 109 15.82 -6.51 -12.78
C THR A 109 16.38 -5.16 -12.32
N VAL A 110 16.81 -5.09 -11.07
CA VAL A 110 17.56 -3.94 -10.54
C VAL A 110 19.04 -4.30 -10.59
N LEU A 111 19.81 -3.54 -11.35
CA LEU A 111 21.24 -3.72 -11.51
C LEU A 111 21.97 -2.47 -11.04
N ALA A 112 23.10 -2.61 -10.36
CA ALA A 112 23.97 -1.46 -10.11
C ALA A 112 25.46 -1.81 -10.19
N GLY A 113 26.26 -0.81 -10.56
CA GLY A 113 27.68 -0.94 -10.77
C GLY A 113 28.23 0.02 -11.83
N PRO A 114 29.55 -0.01 -12.08
CA PRO A 114 30.12 0.59 -13.28
C PRO A 114 29.48 0.00 -14.55
N MET A 115 29.27 0.86 -15.55
CA MET A 115 28.76 0.47 -16.86
C MET A 115 29.78 -0.40 -17.60
N THR A 116 29.34 -1.50 -18.19
CA THR A 116 30.19 -2.36 -19.03
C THR A 116 30.04 -2.03 -20.52
N ALA A 117 30.87 -2.67 -21.36
CA ALA A 117 30.77 -2.57 -22.81
C ALA A 117 29.41 -3.08 -23.36
N GLU A 118 28.72 -3.96 -22.62
CA GLU A 118 27.40 -4.47 -22.98
C GLU A 118 26.26 -3.49 -22.64
N LYS A 119 26.57 -2.27 -22.19
CA LYS A 119 25.59 -1.24 -21.78
C LYS A 119 24.71 -1.64 -20.59
N GLU A 120 25.22 -2.51 -19.73
CA GLU A 120 24.59 -2.87 -18.46
C GLU A 120 25.54 -2.54 -17.29
N PRO A 121 25.03 -2.07 -16.14
CA PRO A 121 25.84 -1.98 -14.94
C PRO A 121 26.07 -3.36 -14.31
N LYS A 122 27.31 -3.63 -13.90
CA LYS A 122 27.70 -4.87 -13.22
C LYS A 122 28.65 -4.61 -12.05
N GLY A 123 28.67 -5.54 -11.10
CA GLY A 123 29.71 -5.60 -10.07
C GLY A 123 29.32 -5.07 -8.70
N TRP A 124 28.18 -4.38 -8.52
CA TRP A 124 27.70 -4.04 -7.17
C TRP A 124 26.52 -4.89 -6.73
N LEU A 125 25.44 -4.94 -7.50
CA LEU A 125 24.25 -5.70 -7.13
C LEU A 125 23.41 -6.12 -8.34
N ARG A 126 22.63 -7.18 -8.14
CA ARG A 126 21.60 -7.66 -9.07
C ARG A 126 20.42 -8.23 -8.28
N GLY A 127 19.27 -7.58 -8.38
CA GLY A 127 17.99 -8.05 -7.85
C GLY A 127 17.05 -8.38 -9.00
N PHE A 128 16.31 -9.49 -8.91
CA PHE A 128 15.38 -9.92 -9.94
C PHE A 128 14.03 -10.25 -9.31
N SER A 129 12.95 -9.90 -10.00
CA SER A 129 11.60 -10.31 -9.64
C SER A 129 10.77 -10.52 -10.88
N MET A 130 9.84 -11.47 -10.80
CA MET A 130 8.96 -11.82 -11.90
C MET A 130 7.55 -12.06 -11.35
N VAL A 131 6.57 -11.56 -12.07
CA VAL A 131 5.17 -11.78 -11.77
C VAL A 131 4.77 -13.18 -12.22
N THR A 132 4.52 -14.06 -11.26
CA THR A 132 4.05 -15.44 -11.48
C THR A 132 2.52 -15.56 -11.39
N GLY A 133 1.82 -14.52 -10.92
CA GLY A 133 0.38 -14.50 -10.63
C GLY A 133 -0.27 -13.13 -10.85
N TRP A 134 -1.48 -12.95 -10.34
CA TRP A 134 -2.06 -11.60 -10.25
C TRP A 134 -1.36 -10.83 -9.13
N ALA A 135 -0.91 -9.61 -9.40
CA ALA A 135 -0.16 -8.78 -8.46
C ALA A 135 -0.39 -7.30 -8.77
N ASN A 136 -0.63 -6.50 -7.73
CA ASN A 136 -0.78 -5.04 -7.87
C ASN A 136 0.58 -4.33 -7.90
N VAL A 137 1.63 -5.03 -7.48
CA VAL A 137 3.01 -4.54 -7.48
C VAL A 137 3.98 -5.62 -7.92
N LEU A 138 4.99 -5.22 -8.67
CA LEU A 138 6.16 -6.02 -9.00
C LEU A 138 7.39 -5.34 -8.40
N SER A 139 8.03 -6.00 -7.44
CA SER A 139 9.13 -5.42 -6.68
C SER A 139 10.38 -6.28 -6.74
N ALA A 140 11.51 -5.68 -7.07
CA ALA A 140 12.84 -6.28 -7.06
C ALA A 140 13.80 -5.39 -6.28
N GLY A 141 14.80 -5.99 -5.65
CA GLY A 141 15.86 -5.24 -5.00
C GLY A 141 17.02 -6.12 -4.64
N ALA A 142 18.13 -5.50 -4.27
CA ALA A 142 19.32 -6.18 -3.79
C ALA A 142 20.18 -5.25 -2.95
N ARG A 143 21.09 -5.86 -2.18
CA ARG A 143 22.22 -5.21 -1.51
C ARG A 143 23.51 -5.59 -2.22
N SER A 144 24.47 -4.67 -2.26
CA SER A 144 25.83 -5.00 -2.65
C SER A 144 26.50 -5.83 -1.58
N GLU A 145 27.44 -6.67 -2.00
CA GLU A 145 28.26 -7.44 -1.07
C GLU A 145 29.29 -6.53 -0.37
N ALA A 146 29.67 -6.91 0.84
CA ALA A 146 30.77 -6.26 1.53
C ALA A 146 32.08 -6.50 0.76
N PRO A 147 33.02 -5.54 0.79
CA PRO A 147 34.38 -5.76 0.33
C PRO A 147 34.96 -7.05 0.90
N GLU A 148 35.57 -7.88 0.05
CA GLU A 148 36.27 -9.06 0.54
C GLU A 148 37.43 -8.66 1.47
N PRO A 149 37.58 -9.30 2.64
CA PRO A 149 38.68 -9.00 3.55
C PRO A 149 40.05 -9.11 2.86
N GLY A 150 40.88 -8.08 3.01
CA GLY A 150 42.22 -8.03 2.41
C GLY A 150 42.27 -7.72 0.91
N LYS A 151 41.12 -7.53 0.24
CA LYS A 151 41.06 -7.00 -1.12
C LYS A 151 40.63 -5.54 -1.10
N THR A 152 41.42 -4.67 -1.72
CA THR A 152 41.00 -3.29 -1.97
C THR A 152 39.99 -3.28 -3.12
N PRO A 153 38.74 -2.84 -2.91
CA PRO A 153 37.78 -2.74 -4.01
C PRO A 153 38.31 -1.78 -5.06
N THR A 154 38.12 -2.11 -6.34
CA THR A 154 38.45 -1.18 -7.41
C THR A 154 37.47 0.00 -7.36
N PRO A 155 37.96 1.24 -7.12
CA PRO A 155 37.08 2.40 -7.09
C PRO A 155 36.55 2.66 -8.51
N THR A 156 35.28 3.04 -8.60
CA THR A 156 34.73 3.62 -9.83
C THR A 156 35.20 5.07 -9.96
N PRO A 157 35.38 5.60 -11.18
CA PRO A 157 35.67 7.02 -11.36
C PRO A 157 34.70 7.90 -10.58
N ASP A 158 35.22 8.82 -9.77
CA ASP A 158 34.48 9.71 -8.88
C ASP A 158 33.52 9.02 -7.88
N ASP A 159 33.73 7.73 -7.60
CA ASP A 159 32.82 6.86 -6.86
C ASP A 159 31.40 6.79 -7.45
N VAL A 160 31.25 7.09 -8.75
CA VAL A 160 29.96 7.09 -9.44
C VAL A 160 29.76 5.79 -10.22
N GLY A 161 28.63 5.13 -9.97
CA GLY A 161 28.14 4.02 -10.77
C GLY A 161 26.73 4.27 -11.29
N CYS A 162 26.23 3.31 -12.06
CA CYS A 162 24.88 3.34 -12.57
C CYS A 162 23.95 2.42 -11.79
N VAL A 163 22.71 2.84 -11.62
CA VAL A 163 21.56 2.00 -11.28
C VAL A 163 20.71 1.88 -12.54
N MET A 164 20.39 0.65 -12.94
CA MET A 164 19.49 0.35 -14.06
C MET A 164 18.30 -0.46 -13.55
N ILE A 165 17.10 0.01 -13.89
CA ILE A 165 15.88 -0.80 -13.83
C ILE A 165 15.70 -1.39 -15.22
N ASP A 166 16.13 -2.63 -15.37
CA ASP A 166 15.76 -3.45 -16.52
C ASP A 166 14.27 -3.76 -16.41
N ASN A 167 13.55 -3.51 -17.50
CA ASN A 167 12.10 -3.50 -17.52
C ASN A 167 11.63 -4.38 -18.67
N ASN A 168 10.99 -5.48 -18.32
CA ASN A 168 10.38 -6.42 -19.24
C ASN A 168 8.93 -6.69 -18.78
N VAL A 169 8.20 -5.60 -18.54
CA VAL A 169 6.75 -5.63 -18.30
C VAL A 169 6.06 -5.66 -19.67
N ASN A 170 5.60 -6.85 -20.04
CA ASN A 170 5.08 -7.17 -21.36
C ASN A 170 3.60 -6.77 -21.51
N ASP A 171 3.18 -6.49 -22.75
CA ASP A 171 1.86 -5.98 -23.13
C ASP A 171 1.43 -4.70 -22.39
N ALA A 172 2.39 -3.94 -21.87
CA ALA A 172 2.20 -2.66 -21.21
C ALA A 172 1.81 -1.52 -22.17
N GLY A 173 2.11 -1.66 -23.47
CA GLY A 173 1.97 -0.58 -24.44
C GLY A 173 2.83 0.66 -24.07
N GLU A 174 2.33 1.84 -24.43
CA GLU A 174 2.99 3.12 -24.10
C GLU A 174 2.49 3.73 -22.78
N GLU A 175 1.56 3.07 -22.09
CA GLU A 175 1.00 3.58 -20.84
C GLU A 175 2.04 3.49 -19.71
N PRO A 176 2.33 4.60 -19.01
CA PRO A 176 3.32 4.59 -17.95
C PRO A 176 2.79 3.96 -16.66
N PHE A 177 3.62 3.13 -16.03
CA PHE A 177 3.44 2.65 -14.65
C PHE A 177 4.23 3.52 -13.67
N PRO A 178 3.67 3.86 -12.50
CA PRO A 178 4.46 4.41 -11.41
C PRO A 178 5.55 3.42 -10.97
N VAL A 179 6.76 3.93 -10.70
CA VAL A 179 7.84 3.15 -10.10
C VAL A 179 8.38 3.86 -8.87
N GLU A 180 8.33 3.17 -7.74
CA GLU A 180 8.99 3.62 -6.52
C GLU A 180 10.41 3.07 -6.46
N LEU A 181 11.36 3.92 -6.10
CA LEU A 181 12.75 3.56 -5.86
C LEU A 181 13.11 3.79 -4.40
N LEU A 182 13.78 2.81 -3.80
CA LEU A 182 14.42 2.96 -2.51
C LEU A 182 15.93 2.80 -2.71
N VAL A 183 16.69 3.84 -2.38
CA VAL A 183 18.15 3.84 -2.44
C VAL A 183 18.69 4.07 -1.05
N GLY A 184 19.59 3.19 -0.61
CA GLY A 184 20.25 3.34 0.68
C GLY A 184 21.73 3.04 0.63
N LEU A 185 22.48 3.71 1.49
CA LEU A 185 23.91 3.50 1.68
C LEU A 185 24.20 3.20 3.16
N ALA A 186 25.15 2.31 3.40
CA ALA A 186 25.69 2.04 4.73
C ALA A 186 27.21 2.00 4.66
N ASP A 187 27.90 2.31 5.76
CA ASP A 187 29.32 1.96 5.87
C ASP A 187 29.46 0.44 5.98
N ALA A 188 30.45 -0.13 5.29
CA ALA A 188 30.74 -1.56 5.29
C ALA A 188 31.67 -1.97 6.46
N ASP A 189 32.30 -1.00 7.13
CA ASP A 189 33.15 -1.25 8.29
C ASP A 189 32.27 -1.59 9.51
N PRO A 190 32.45 -2.79 10.13
CA PRO A 190 31.74 -3.16 11.34
C PRO A 190 31.90 -2.19 12.51
N ALA A 191 32.98 -1.39 12.56
CA ALA A 191 33.15 -0.35 13.58
C ALA A 191 32.08 0.75 13.51
N HIS A 192 31.45 0.93 12.35
CA HIS A 192 30.36 1.87 12.13
C HIS A 192 28.97 1.20 12.19
N TYR A 193 28.90 -0.09 12.49
CA TYR A 193 27.62 -0.74 12.73
C TYR A 193 27.04 -0.21 14.03
N GLY A 194 25.80 0.23 13.98
CA GLY A 194 25.12 0.88 15.09
C GLY A 194 23.73 0.31 15.32
N THR A 195 23.14 0.70 16.44
CA THR A 195 21.73 0.42 16.70
C THR A 195 20.89 1.44 15.93
N ALA A 196 20.12 0.98 14.94
CA ALA A 196 19.10 1.81 14.31
C ALA A 196 18.17 2.39 15.40
N PRO A 197 17.73 3.66 15.27
CA PRO A 197 16.75 4.24 16.19
C PRO A 197 15.55 3.29 16.34
N ALA A 198 15.01 3.20 17.56
CA ALA A 198 13.78 2.43 17.75
C ALA A 198 12.67 3.09 16.90
N PRO A 199 12.01 2.34 15.99
CA PRO A 199 10.94 2.90 15.18
C PRO A 199 9.82 3.42 16.08
N GLN A 200 9.17 4.50 15.64
CA GLN A 200 7.94 4.98 16.26
C GLN A 200 6.78 4.05 15.86
N THR A 201 6.68 2.92 16.54
CA THR A 201 5.61 1.95 16.29
C THR A 201 4.27 2.49 16.77
N ARG A 202 3.24 2.28 15.96
CA ARG A 202 1.87 2.69 16.28
C ARG A 202 1.07 1.50 16.79
N THR A 203 0.10 1.78 17.65
CA THR A 203 -0.88 0.80 18.16
C THR A 203 -2.31 1.38 18.07
N GLY A 204 -3.32 0.52 18.00
CA GLY A 204 -4.72 0.95 17.89
C GLY A 204 -5.07 1.56 16.52
N PRO A 205 -6.08 2.46 16.42
CA PRO A 205 -6.50 3.07 15.15
C PRO A 205 -5.40 3.82 14.39
N ALA A 206 -4.38 4.31 15.09
CA ALA A 206 -3.20 4.91 14.45
C ALA A 206 -2.37 3.89 13.63
N ALA A 207 -2.57 2.60 13.88
CA ALA A 207 -1.91 1.49 13.21
C ALA A 207 -2.68 0.95 11.99
N GLU A 208 -3.63 1.70 11.41
CA GLU A 208 -4.15 1.39 10.07
C GLU A 208 -3.01 1.36 9.04
N GLY A 209 -3.09 0.44 8.09
CA GLY A 209 -2.06 0.28 7.07
C GLY A 209 -1.98 1.47 6.12
N GLY A 210 -0.77 1.81 5.67
CA GLY A 210 -0.57 2.71 4.53
C GLY A 210 -0.89 2.00 3.21
N PHE A 211 -0.64 2.64 2.07
CA PHE A 211 -1.01 2.08 0.75
C PHE A 211 0.17 2.00 -0.22
N SER A 212 1.39 2.09 0.28
CA SER A 212 2.63 1.85 -0.45
C SER A 212 3.73 1.35 0.47
N PHE A 213 4.88 0.94 -0.09
CA PHE A 213 6.05 0.65 0.73
C PHE A 213 6.53 1.91 1.47
N ASN A 214 6.50 3.05 0.79
CA ASN A 214 6.95 4.34 1.33
C ASN A 214 6.02 4.89 2.43
N SER A 215 4.72 4.61 2.36
CA SER A 215 3.72 5.03 3.36
C SER A 215 3.37 3.94 4.38
N ALA A 216 4.00 2.76 4.31
CA ALA A 216 3.69 1.62 5.17
C ALA A 216 3.74 1.99 6.65
N THR A 217 2.67 1.67 7.38
CA THR A 217 2.53 2.07 8.77
C THR A 217 3.46 1.27 9.68
N PRO A 218 4.35 1.92 10.45
CA PRO A 218 5.23 1.24 11.39
C PRO A 218 4.44 0.65 12.57
N ILE A 219 4.59 -0.64 12.81
CA ILE A 219 3.92 -1.40 13.87
C ILE A 219 4.90 -2.27 14.65
N GLY A 220 4.53 -2.63 15.88
CA GLY A 220 5.24 -3.60 16.71
C GLY A 220 4.57 -4.97 16.73
N PRO A 221 5.02 -5.90 17.60
CA PRO A 221 4.27 -7.12 17.89
C PRO A 221 2.88 -6.80 18.46
N GLY A 222 1.87 -7.58 18.08
CA GLY A 222 0.49 -7.40 18.52
C GLY A 222 -0.54 -7.74 17.46
N THR A 223 -1.82 -7.52 17.79
CA THR A 223 -2.94 -7.72 16.87
C THR A 223 -3.56 -6.37 16.49
N TYR A 224 -3.68 -6.16 15.19
CA TYR A 224 -4.20 -4.97 14.53
C TYR A 224 -5.46 -5.34 13.77
N ARG A 225 -6.43 -4.43 13.72
CA ARG A 225 -7.69 -4.63 13.02
C ARG A 225 -8.02 -3.38 12.22
N GLN A 226 -8.57 -3.60 11.04
CA GLN A 226 -9.16 -2.55 10.23
C GLN A 226 -10.17 -3.17 9.27
N SER A 227 -11.01 -2.36 8.65
CA SER A 227 -11.85 -2.80 7.55
C SER A 227 -11.26 -2.32 6.24
N ILE A 228 -11.29 -3.18 5.23
CA ILE A 228 -10.81 -2.85 3.89
C ILE A 228 -11.89 -3.13 2.85
N ALA A 229 -11.92 -2.38 1.77
CA ALA A 229 -12.66 -2.82 0.59
C ALA A 229 -11.89 -3.87 -0.19
N VAL A 230 -12.63 -4.75 -0.85
CA VAL A 230 -12.09 -5.65 -1.87
C VAL A 230 -11.40 -4.82 -2.96
N GLY A 231 -10.14 -5.15 -3.24
CA GLY A 231 -9.26 -4.37 -4.11
C GLY A 231 -8.27 -3.45 -3.37
N GLU A 232 -8.53 -3.10 -2.11
CA GLU A 232 -7.53 -2.42 -1.27
C GLU A 232 -6.44 -3.40 -0.81
N PHE A 233 -5.25 -2.85 -0.56
CA PHE A 233 -4.11 -3.63 -0.08
C PHE A 233 -3.27 -2.84 0.92
N PRO A 234 -3.78 -2.64 2.14
CA PRO A 234 -3.03 -1.98 3.20
C PRO A 234 -1.65 -2.60 3.45
N MET A 235 -0.71 -1.74 3.80
CA MET A 235 0.68 -2.07 4.05
C MET A 235 1.16 -1.59 5.41
N TRP A 236 1.85 -2.47 6.11
CA TRP A 236 2.53 -2.19 7.37
C TRP A 236 4.01 -2.50 7.24
N ARG A 237 4.79 -1.96 8.18
CA ARG A 237 6.21 -2.29 8.32
C ARG A 237 6.57 -2.62 9.76
N VAL A 238 7.48 -3.56 9.92
CA VAL A 238 8.03 -3.99 11.21
C VAL A 238 9.54 -4.11 11.07
N ASP A 239 10.27 -3.53 12.01
CA ASP A 239 11.72 -3.67 12.05
C ASP A 239 12.10 -4.95 12.79
N VAL A 240 12.87 -5.80 12.13
CA VAL A 240 13.30 -7.10 12.64
C VAL A 240 14.81 -7.12 12.79
N LYS A 241 15.26 -7.48 13.98
CA LYS A 241 16.68 -7.55 14.34
C LYS A 241 17.24 -8.96 14.16
N PRO A 242 18.57 -9.12 14.00
CA PRO A 242 19.18 -10.44 13.94
C PRO A 242 18.86 -11.28 15.19
N GLY A 243 18.65 -12.58 15.01
CA GLY A 243 18.29 -13.51 16.08
C GLY A 243 16.80 -13.51 16.44
N GLN A 244 15.99 -12.65 15.81
CA GLN A 244 14.54 -12.69 15.95
C GLN A 244 13.89 -13.60 14.91
N ARG A 245 12.67 -14.06 15.21
CA ARG A 245 11.80 -14.78 14.28
C ARG A 245 10.52 -13.98 14.03
N LEU A 246 10.28 -13.60 12.79
CA LEU A 246 9.06 -12.91 12.38
C LEU A 246 7.99 -13.94 12.00
N THR A 247 6.82 -13.83 12.63
CA THR A 247 5.59 -14.53 12.23
C THR A 247 4.50 -13.51 11.96
N VAL A 248 3.80 -13.67 10.85
CA VAL A 248 2.69 -12.80 10.43
C VAL A 248 1.46 -13.68 10.21
N LYS A 249 0.36 -13.36 10.89
CA LYS A 249 -0.93 -14.01 10.68
C LYS A 249 -1.94 -12.99 10.20
N GLY A 250 -2.44 -13.17 8.98
CA GLY A 250 -3.56 -12.41 8.46
C GLY A 250 -4.86 -13.18 8.61
N GLY A 251 -5.93 -12.48 8.96
CA GLY A 251 -7.28 -13.00 9.05
C GLY A 251 -8.27 -12.08 8.33
N ILE A 252 -9.30 -12.68 7.75
CA ILE A 252 -10.42 -11.98 7.14
C ILE A 252 -11.72 -12.65 7.54
N GLN A 253 -12.75 -11.86 7.79
CA GLN A 253 -14.11 -12.35 7.99
C GLN A 253 -14.98 -11.93 6.82
N VAL A 254 -15.37 -12.91 6.01
CA VAL A 254 -16.25 -12.72 4.86
C VAL A 254 -17.71 -12.92 5.29
N PRO A 255 -18.65 -12.01 4.96
CA PRO A 255 -20.07 -12.21 5.25
C PRO A 255 -20.63 -13.46 4.54
N PRO A 256 -21.50 -14.26 5.18
CA PRO A 256 -22.07 -15.49 4.60
C PRO A 256 -22.80 -15.32 3.27
N ASP A 257 -23.39 -14.15 3.04
CA ASP A 257 -24.16 -13.79 1.86
C ASP A 257 -23.33 -13.07 0.80
N HIS A 258 -22.03 -12.86 1.04
CA HIS A 258 -21.17 -12.16 0.10
C HIS A 258 -20.71 -13.08 -1.04
N GLY A 259 -21.09 -12.72 -2.28
CA GLY A 259 -20.75 -13.47 -3.48
C GLY A 259 -19.41 -13.05 -4.08
N PHE A 260 -18.33 -13.70 -3.64
CA PHE A 260 -17.04 -13.62 -4.35
C PHE A 260 -17.05 -14.42 -5.65
N GLY A 261 -16.26 -13.98 -6.63
CA GLY A 261 -15.97 -14.73 -7.84
C GLY A 261 -15.20 -16.02 -7.54
N THR A 262 -15.16 -16.95 -8.49
CA THR A 262 -14.40 -18.22 -8.36
C THR A 262 -12.88 -18.03 -8.35
N THR A 263 -12.40 -16.79 -8.48
CA THR A 263 -10.98 -16.44 -8.59
C THR A 263 -10.57 -15.39 -7.57
N SER A 264 -11.45 -15.02 -6.64
CA SER A 264 -11.14 -14.07 -5.58
C SER A 264 -10.21 -14.73 -4.58
N ALA A 265 -9.22 -14.01 -4.06
CA ALA A 265 -8.27 -14.57 -3.12
C ALA A 265 -7.83 -13.58 -2.05
N PHE A 266 -7.84 -14.00 -0.80
CA PHE A 266 -7.19 -13.25 0.29
C PHE A 266 -5.70 -13.53 0.28
N THR A 267 -4.91 -12.47 0.22
CA THR A 267 -3.45 -12.54 0.12
C THR A 267 -2.82 -11.94 1.36
N VAL A 268 -1.84 -12.64 1.93
CA VAL A 268 -0.89 -12.10 2.90
C VAL A 268 0.49 -12.18 2.25
N ALA A 269 0.99 -11.04 1.80
CA ALA A 269 2.33 -10.94 1.25
C ALA A 269 3.25 -10.30 2.28
N THR A 270 4.46 -10.83 2.37
CA THR A 270 5.51 -10.29 3.21
C THR A 270 6.70 -9.96 2.33
N TYR A 271 7.43 -8.91 2.66
CA TYR A 271 8.57 -8.45 1.89
C TYR A 271 9.75 -8.18 2.82
N ASN A 272 10.93 -8.58 2.38
CA ASN A 272 12.17 -8.35 3.11
C ASN A 272 12.63 -6.87 3.02
N PRO A 273 13.74 -6.48 3.68
CA PRO A 273 14.26 -5.12 3.63
C PRO A 273 14.62 -4.59 2.25
N MET A 274 14.84 -5.46 1.27
CA MET A 274 15.07 -5.12 -0.14
C MET A 274 13.77 -5.04 -0.95
N ARG A 275 12.60 -5.04 -0.28
CA ARG A 275 11.25 -5.09 -0.87
C ARG A 275 11.02 -6.29 -1.77
N MET A 276 11.74 -7.38 -1.57
CA MET A 276 11.49 -8.62 -2.30
C MET A 276 10.46 -9.44 -1.56
N ALA A 277 9.50 -10.01 -2.28
CA ALA A 277 8.49 -10.88 -1.70
C ALA A 277 9.15 -12.09 -1.02
N THR A 278 8.76 -12.36 0.22
CA THR A 278 9.12 -13.55 0.99
C THR A 278 8.01 -14.59 0.85
N MET A 279 8.37 -15.87 0.78
CA MET A 279 7.40 -16.95 0.63
C MET A 279 6.80 -17.34 1.99
N CYS A 280 5.48 -17.56 2.05
CA CYS A 280 4.80 -18.09 3.23
C CYS A 280 4.94 -19.62 3.27
N ALA A 281 5.55 -20.17 4.31
CA ALA A 281 5.63 -21.62 4.55
C ALA A 281 4.29 -22.17 5.08
N PRO A 282 3.98 -23.48 4.96
CA PRO A 282 4.77 -24.55 4.32
C PRO A 282 4.47 -24.75 2.82
N ASP A 283 3.32 -24.29 2.32
CA ASP A 283 2.89 -24.56 0.94
C ASP A 283 3.45 -23.55 -0.08
N TYR A 284 4.31 -22.63 0.38
CA TYR A 284 4.90 -21.57 -0.44
C TYR A 284 3.85 -20.68 -1.14
N SER A 285 2.62 -20.67 -0.63
CA SER A 285 1.50 -19.90 -1.16
C SER A 285 1.15 -18.75 -0.22
N GLY A 286 1.05 -17.54 -0.75
CA GLY A 286 0.65 -16.35 0.00
C GLY A 286 -0.85 -16.06 -0.07
N ARG A 287 -1.68 -16.99 -0.55
CA ARG A 287 -3.08 -16.73 -0.89
C ARG A 287 -4.04 -17.82 -0.43
N VAL A 288 -5.25 -17.42 -0.05
CA VAL A 288 -6.42 -18.26 0.24
C VAL A 288 -7.49 -17.95 -0.80
N GLU A 289 -7.88 -18.93 -1.61
CA GLU A 289 -8.90 -18.75 -2.66
C GLU A 289 -10.32 -18.88 -2.10
N PHE A 290 -11.23 -18.07 -2.63
CA PHE A 290 -12.65 -18.09 -2.26
C PHE A 290 -13.48 -18.77 -3.35
N PHE A 291 -14.47 -19.56 -2.91
CA PHE A 291 -15.44 -20.17 -3.81
C PHE A 291 -16.79 -19.48 -3.63
N ALA A 292 -17.46 -19.18 -4.75
CA ALA A 292 -18.80 -18.60 -4.74
C ALA A 292 -19.70 -19.41 -3.78
N ARG A 293 -20.33 -18.72 -2.81
CA ARG A 293 -21.15 -19.24 -1.67
C ARG A 293 -20.43 -19.54 -0.36
N GLN A 294 -19.11 -19.30 -0.24
CA GLN A 294 -18.40 -19.46 1.03
C GLN A 294 -18.12 -18.11 1.69
N GLY A 295 -18.91 -17.78 2.72
CA GLY A 295 -18.49 -16.84 3.76
C GLY A 295 -17.92 -17.57 4.97
N GLY A 296 -17.29 -16.82 5.87
CA GLY A 296 -16.61 -17.40 7.03
C GLY A 296 -15.32 -16.67 7.38
N ARG A 297 -14.64 -17.19 8.42
CA ARG A 297 -13.32 -16.71 8.83
C ARG A 297 -12.26 -17.49 8.09
N PHE A 298 -11.35 -16.77 7.43
CA PHE A 298 -10.18 -17.33 6.76
C PHE A 298 -8.93 -16.72 7.36
N GLU A 299 -7.87 -17.52 7.47
CA GLU A 299 -6.60 -17.11 8.06
C GLU A 299 -5.42 -17.67 7.25
N GLN A 300 -4.35 -16.90 7.17
CA GLN A 300 -3.08 -17.29 6.57
C GLN A 300 -1.94 -16.93 7.52
N VAL A 301 -1.00 -17.84 7.71
CA VAL A 301 0.20 -17.63 8.51
C VAL A 301 1.43 -17.67 7.62
N CYS A 302 2.33 -16.71 7.79
CA CYS A 302 3.61 -16.62 7.11
C CYS A 302 4.73 -16.56 8.17
N GLY A 303 5.80 -17.32 7.95
CA GLY A 303 6.85 -17.57 8.94
C GLY A 303 6.57 -18.81 9.81
N PRO A 304 7.31 -18.98 10.92
CA PRO A 304 8.36 -18.10 11.41
C PRO A 304 9.60 -18.13 10.50
N TRP A 305 10.13 -16.96 10.14
CA TRP A 305 11.44 -16.86 9.49
C TRP A 305 12.50 -16.51 10.52
N GLU A 306 13.53 -17.34 10.64
CA GLU A 306 14.71 -16.99 11.43
C GLU A 306 15.52 -15.93 10.69
N ILE A 307 15.62 -14.74 11.29
CA ILE A 307 16.32 -13.61 10.71
C ILE A 307 17.77 -13.68 11.18
N ALA A 308 18.64 -13.98 10.24
CA ALA A 308 20.07 -14.13 10.43
C ALA A 308 20.81 -13.55 9.21
N ARG A 309 22.04 -13.10 9.45
CA ARG A 309 22.87 -12.49 8.41
C ARG A 309 23.29 -13.53 7.39
N LYS A 310 23.57 -13.12 6.15
CA LYS A 310 24.13 -14.00 5.12
C LYS A 310 25.30 -14.87 5.60
N ASP A 311 26.24 -14.32 6.37
CA ASP A 311 27.40 -15.07 6.88
C ASP A 311 27.06 -16.10 7.98
N ASP A 312 25.87 -15.99 8.57
CA ASP A 312 25.40 -16.89 9.63
C ASP A 312 24.68 -18.14 9.06
N ILE A 313 24.41 -18.24 7.74
CA ILE A 313 23.51 -19.27 7.15
C ILE A 313 24.05 -19.88 5.85
N PRO A 314 23.84 -21.19 5.57
CA PRO A 314 24.12 -21.80 4.27
C PRO A 314 23.36 -21.11 3.11
N THR A 315 24.06 -20.92 1.99
CA THR A 315 23.81 -19.97 0.89
C THR A 315 22.46 -20.04 0.16
N GLU A 316 21.66 -21.08 0.31
CA GLU A 316 20.35 -21.20 -0.38
C GLU A 316 19.19 -20.55 0.39
N THR A 317 19.26 -20.46 1.73
CA THR A 317 18.20 -19.89 2.58
C THR A 317 18.36 -18.39 2.82
N ALA A 318 19.56 -17.85 2.59
CA ALA A 318 19.99 -16.51 3.00
C ALA A 318 19.26 -15.32 2.32
N LYS A 319 18.51 -15.55 1.23
CA LYS A 319 17.86 -14.44 0.49
C LYS A 319 16.70 -13.78 1.25
N TYR A 320 16.18 -14.43 2.29
CA TYR A 320 14.93 -14.03 2.96
C TYR A 320 15.07 -13.73 4.45
N THR A 321 16.30 -13.71 4.98
CA THR A 321 16.56 -13.70 6.43
C THR A 321 17.32 -12.47 6.91
N GLU A 322 17.54 -11.49 6.05
CA GLU A 322 18.33 -10.31 6.39
C GLU A 322 17.61 -9.41 7.43
N PRO A 323 18.33 -8.87 8.43
CA PRO A 323 17.77 -7.90 9.36
C PRO A 323 17.40 -6.57 8.66
N GLY A 324 16.43 -5.88 9.24
CA GLY A 324 15.93 -4.57 8.79
C GLY A 324 14.41 -4.51 8.75
N THR A 325 13.89 -3.56 7.97
CA THR A 325 12.45 -3.32 7.83
C THR A 325 11.78 -4.36 6.94
N TYR A 326 10.91 -5.18 7.51
CA TYR A 326 10.02 -6.05 6.74
C TYR A 326 8.69 -5.35 6.49
N TYR A 327 8.09 -5.60 5.34
CA TYR A 327 6.78 -5.05 4.98
C TYR A 327 5.75 -6.17 4.90
N ILE A 328 4.52 -5.85 5.27
CA ILE A 328 3.39 -6.77 5.29
C ILE A 328 2.27 -6.13 4.48
N GLN A 329 1.73 -6.88 3.52
CA GLN A 329 0.58 -6.48 2.73
C GLN A 329 -0.53 -7.50 2.94
N LEU A 330 -1.73 -7.02 3.25
CA LEU A 330 -2.94 -7.83 3.18
C LEU A 330 -3.82 -7.32 2.06
N ALA A 331 -4.44 -8.20 1.29
CA ALA A 331 -5.31 -7.82 0.18
C ALA A 331 -6.43 -8.83 -0.02
N VAL A 332 -7.57 -8.38 -0.55
CA VAL A 332 -8.50 -9.27 -1.25
C VAL A 332 -8.39 -9.01 -2.74
N ALA A 333 -7.72 -9.92 -3.43
CA ALA A 333 -7.60 -9.95 -4.88
C ALA A 333 -8.95 -10.32 -5.48
N GLU A 334 -9.45 -9.49 -6.40
CA GLU A 334 -10.66 -9.73 -7.16
C GLU A 334 -10.45 -9.28 -8.60
N ALA A 335 -10.65 -10.20 -9.53
CA ALA A 335 -10.42 -9.96 -10.96
C ALA A 335 -11.62 -9.27 -11.62
N ASN A 336 -12.82 -9.39 -11.04
CA ASN A 336 -14.04 -8.79 -11.56
C ASN A 336 -14.27 -7.41 -10.93
N GLU A 337 -14.16 -6.34 -11.71
CA GLU A 337 -14.32 -4.96 -11.23
C GLU A 337 -15.66 -4.70 -10.54
N ASP A 338 -16.74 -5.35 -10.99
CA ASP A 338 -18.10 -5.25 -10.40
C ASP A 338 -18.22 -5.93 -9.02
N LYS A 339 -17.18 -6.65 -8.59
CA LYS A 339 -17.10 -7.33 -7.29
C LYS A 339 -16.13 -6.63 -6.31
N LYS A 340 -15.49 -5.54 -6.72
CA LYS A 340 -14.67 -4.70 -5.84
C LYS A 340 -15.53 -3.76 -4.98
N GLY A 341 -14.92 -3.15 -3.97
CA GLY A 341 -15.58 -2.15 -3.13
C GLY A 341 -16.31 -2.70 -1.91
N VAL A 342 -16.49 -4.02 -1.81
CA VAL A 342 -17.14 -4.63 -0.63
C VAL A 342 -16.22 -4.52 0.58
N ILE A 343 -16.74 -3.96 1.66
CA ILE A 343 -15.98 -3.76 2.90
C ILE A 343 -15.99 -5.05 3.73
N VAL A 344 -14.81 -5.55 4.05
CA VAL A 344 -14.56 -6.74 4.85
C VAL A 344 -13.61 -6.41 6.02
N PRO A 345 -13.92 -6.84 7.24
CA PRO A 345 -13.01 -6.69 8.36
C PRO A 345 -11.84 -7.67 8.24
N ILE A 346 -10.63 -7.16 8.50
CA ILE A 346 -9.39 -7.93 8.57
C ILE A 346 -8.74 -7.80 9.95
N ASP A 347 -7.97 -8.81 10.31
CA ASP A 347 -7.05 -8.77 11.43
C ASP A 347 -5.65 -9.18 11.00
N LEU A 348 -4.65 -8.53 11.58
CA LEU A 348 -3.24 -8.80 11.37
C LEU A 348 -2.61 -9.02 12.74
N THR A 349 -2.02 -10.19 12.96
CA THR A 349 -1.20 -10.46 14.14
C THR A 349 0.26 -10.58 13.74
N VAL A 350 1.12 -9.81 14.39
CA VAL A 350 2.58 -9.83 14.22
C VAL A 350 3.22 -10.33 15.49
N THR A 351 4.09 -11.33 15.37
CA THR A 351 4.89 -11.85 16.47
C THR A 351 6.37 -11.74 16.12
N LEU A 352 7.17 -11.27 17.08
CA LEU A 352 8.62 -11.29 17.03
C LEU A 352 9.14 -12.10 18.22
N ASP A 353 9.57 -13.33 17.95
CA ASP A 353 10.18 -14.21 18.95
C ASP A 353 11.71 -14.13 18.90
N GLY A 354 12.38 -14.65 19.93
CA GLY A 354 13.85 -14.69 20.00
C GLY A 354 14.49 -13.43 20.57
N THR A 355 15.76 -13.54 20.93
CA THR A 355 16.51 -12.45 21.58
C THR A 355 17.18 -11.59 20.51
N PRO A 356 16.84 -10.29 20.42
CA PRO A 356 17.49 -9.39 19.48
C PRO A 356 19.00 -9.29 19.75
N ARG A 357 19.81 -9.49 18.72
CA ARG A 357 21.24 -9.20 18.77
C ARG A 357 21.47 -7.76 18.31
N GLN A 358 22.18 -6.97 19.12
CA GLN A 358 22.41 -5.53 18.90
C GLN A 358 23.56 -5.26 17.92
N GLU A 359 24.53 -6.17 17.81
CA GLU A 359 25.77 -5.94 17.08
C GLU A 359 25.75 -6.56 15.66
N GLY A 360 26.50 -5.96 14.74
CA GLY A 360 26.87 -6.63 13.51
C GLY A 360 25.99 -6.36 12.29
N THR A 361 25.19 -5.28 12.26
CA THR A 361 24.36 -4.94 11.10
C THR A 361 24.71 -3.56 10.55
N PRO A 362 24.98 -3.43 9.24
CA PRO A 362 25.15 -2.13 8.60
C PRO A 362 23.91 -1.26 8.79
N LEU A 363 24.12 0.00 9.20
CA LEU A 363 23.04 0.97 9.30
C LEU A 363 22.87 1.66 7.95
N PHE A 364 21.83 1.25 7.20
CA PHE A 364 21.49 1.91 5.94
C PHE A 364 20.77 3.24 6.21
N ASP A 365 21.34 4.31 5.68
CA ASP A 365 20.64 5.58 5.48
C ASP A 365 19.81 5.47 4.21
N PHE A 366 18.50 5.75 4.31
CA PHE A 366 17.55 5.80 3.19
C PHE A 366 17.04 7.22 2.94
N GLY A 367 17.75 8.23 3.43
CA GLY A 367 17.34 9.62 3.38
C GLY A 367 16.15 9.92 4.30
N PRO A 368 15.59 11.14 4.23
CA PRO A 368 14.44 11.53 5.04
C PRO A 368 13.18 10.73 4.64
N GLU A 369 12.40 10.30 5.63
CA GLU A 369 11.09 9.69 5.36
C GLU A 369 10.16 10.74 4.72
N THR A 370 9.50 10.37 3.62
CA THR A 370 8.47 11.20 3.00
C THR A 370 7.19 11.13 3.85
N THR A 371 7.02 12.05 4.79
CA THR A 371 5.80 12.14 5.60
C THR A 371 4.70 12.86 4.82
N THR A 372 4.09 12.19 3.85
CA THR A 372 2.77 12.65 3.37
C THR A 372 1.73 12.24 4.39
N THR A 373 1.40 13.15 5.29
CA THR A 373 0.17 13.02 6.09
C THR A 373 -1.00 13.02 5.11
N PRO A 374 -1.95 12.06 5.17
CA PRO A 374 -3.13 12.08 4.31
C PRO A 374 -3.85 13.41 4.49
N THR A 375 -3.79 14.26 3.47
CA THR A 375 -4.55 15.52 3.46
C THR A 375 -6.00 15.14 3.19
N GLY A 376 -6.74 14.81 4.25
CA GLY A 376 -8.14 14.37 4.11
C GLY A 376 -8.88 13.99 5.39
N ALA A 377 -8.26 14.08 6.58
CA ALA A 377 -8.96 13.89 7.84
C ALA A 377 -9.01 15.21 8.62
N THR A 378 -9.82 16.16 8.14
CA THR A 378 -10.38 17.16 9.04
C THR A 378 -11.30 16.43 9.99
N VAL A 379 -10.80 16.10 11.17
CA VAL A 379 -11.64 15.67 12.29
C VAL A 379 -12.54 16.86 12.61
N VAL A 380 -13.79 16.78 12.17
CA VAL A 380 -14.84 17.64 12.72
C VAL A 380 -15.06 17.15 14.15
N ALA A 381 -14.37 17.80 15.08
CA ALA A 381 -14.67 17.65 16.50
C ALA A 381 -16.12 18.10 16.75
N GLY A 382 -16.81 17.34 17.60
CA GLY A 382 -18.27 17.26 17.63
C GLY A 382 -19.01 18.50 18.11
N GLY A 383 -20.29 18.56 17.73
CA GLY A 383 -21.31 19.38 18.38
C GLY A 383 -21.75 18.77 19.73
N PRO A 384 -22.34 19.58 20.63
CA PRO A 384 -22.29 19.38 22.06
C PRO A 384 -23.41 18.49 22.58
N GLY A 385 -23.09 17.66 23.59
CA GLY A 385 -24.11 17.11 24.48
C GLY A 385 -23.91 15.67 24.89
N ALA A 386 -22.95 15.41 25.78
CA ALA A 386 -23.04 14.28 26.71
C ALA A 386 -22.14 14.55 27.92
N THR A 387 -22.78 15.07 28.97
CA THR A 387 -22.20 15.34 30.29
C THR A 387 -21.78 14.03 30.95
N ALA A 388 -20.50 13.86 31.28
CA ALA A 388 -20.04 12.84 32.21
C ALA A 388 -19.95 13.47 33.63
N PRO A 389 -20.48 12.82 34.67
CA PRO A 389 -20.47 13.38 36.02
C PRO A 389 -19.12 13.12 36.73
N GLY A 390 -18.49 14.23 37.13
CA GLY A 390 -17.90 14.49 38.45
C GLY A 390 -16.96 13.45 39.08
N ALA A 391 -15.66 13.79 39.11
CA ALA A 391 -14.79 13.47 40.25
C ALA A 391 -14.01 14.73 40.64
N THR A 392 -14.39 15.29 41.78
CA THR A 392 -13.86 16.51 42.38
C THR A 392 -12.60 16.20 43.20
N ALA A 393 -11.61 17.08 43.13
CA ALA A 393 -10.68 17.34 44.24
C ALA A 393 -10.34 18.84 44.28
N PRO A 394 -10.06 19.41 45.47
CA PRO A 394 -10.42 20.80 45.79
C PRO A 394 -9.26 21.78 45.64
N ALA A 395 -9.59 23.03 45.33
CA ALA A 395 -8.71 24.17 45.59
C ALA A 395 -9.51 25.27 46.31
N THR A 396 -8.96 25.65 47.46
CA THR A 396 -9.36 26.66 48.43
C THR A 396 -9.14 28.09 47.92
N GLY A 397 -10.04 29.02 48.24
CA GLY A 397 -9.78 30.47 48.18
C GLY A 397 -11.03 31.33 47.94
N ASP A 398 -11.55 31.91 49.03
CA ASP A 398 -12.75 32.77 49.16
C ASP A 398 -12.42 34.27 48.83
N PRO A 399 -13.33 35.27 49.01
CA PRO A 399 -14.09 35.95 47.95
C PRO A 399 -13.85 37.48 47.92
N THR A 400 -14.44 38.22 46.96
CA THR A 400 -15.00 39.58 47.16
C THR A 400 -15.65 40.15 45.88
N ASP A 401 -16.98 40.06 45.84
CA ASP A 401 -17.98 41.13 45.52
C ASP A 401 -18.03 41.82 44.12
N PRO A 402 -19.12 42.55 43.73
CA PRO A 402 -20.16 42.02 42.84
C PRO A 402 -20.56 43.00 41.70
N SER A 403 -21.65 42.67 40.97
CA SER A 403 -22.58 43.61 40.29
C SER A 403 -22.11 44.19 38.92
N LEU A 404 -22.91 44.38 37.86
CA LEU A 404 -24.36 44.39 37.59
C LEU A 404 -24.63 44.08 36.09
N ASP A 405 -25.79 43.47 35.87
CA ASP A 405 -26.85 43.75 34.88
C ASP A 405 -26.58 43.90 33.36
N GLY A 406 -27.33 43.09 32.61
CA GLY A 406 -27.63 43.27 31.19
C GLY A 406 -28.76 42.33 30.72
N LYS A 407 -29.98 42.60 31.19
CA LYS A 407 -31.22 41.85 30.96
C LYS A 407 -31.71 41.86 29.50
N ASN A 408 -32.32 40.73 29.10
CA ASN A 408 -33.60 40.56 28.39
C ASN A 408 -33.74 41.15 26.96
N ALA A 409 -34.55 40.62 26.03
CA ALA A 409 -35.44 39.48 25.96
C ALA A 409 -35.89 39.32 24.48
N ALA A 410 -36.49 38.16 24.21
CA ALA A 410 -37.16 37.77 22.98
C ALA A 410 -38.15 38.80 22.40
N LYS A 411 -38.32 38.74 21.07
CA LYS A 411 -39.61 39.02 20.43
C LYS A 411 -39.85 38.04 19.28
N LYS A 412 -41.07 37.52 19.27
CA LYS A 412 -41.68 36.56 18.35
C LYS A 412 -42.54 37.33 17.32
N ASP A 413 -42.90 36.61 16.26
CA ASP A 413 -44.06 36.80 15.37
C ASP A 413 -43.76 37.24 13.92
N ASP A 414 -43.89 36.22 13.04
CA ASP A 414 -44.85 36.08 11.93
C ASP A 414 -44.91 37.11 10.79
N GLY A 415 -44.91 36.58 9.56
CA GLY A 415 -45.59 37.21 8.42
C GLY A 415 -44.81 37.19 7.09
N SER A 416 -45.07 36.17 6.27
CA SER A 416 -44.75 36.15 4.83
C SER A 416 -45.43 37.31 4.08
N PRO A 417 -44.90 37.72 2.91
CA PRO A 417 -45.58 37.30 1.70
C PRO A 417 -44.66 36.88 0.53
N VAL A 418 -45.33 36.20 -0.39
CA VAL A 418 -44.94 35.51 -1.62
C VAL A 418 -44.54 36.47 -2.76
N ALA A 419 -43.85 35.90 -3.77
CA ALA A 419 -43.56 36.35 -5.15
C ALA A 419 -42.14 36.92 -5.31
N ASP A 420 -41.27 36.51 -6.24
CA ASP A 420 -41.35 35.74 -7.48
C ASP A 420 -39.96 35.19 -7.81
N PHE A 421 -39.84 34.03 -8.47
CA PHE A 421 -39.00 33.89 -9.67
C PHE A 421 -39.28 32.55 -10.40
N ALA A 422 -39.36 32.66 -11.72
CA ALA A 422 -40.02 31.78 -12.66
C ALA A 422 -39.17 30.61 -13.19
N LEU A 423 -39.87 29.53 -13.56
CA LEU A 423 -39.44 28.41 -14.40
C LEU A 423 -39.76 28.68 -15.89
N PRO A 424 -38.97 28.18 -16.85
CA PRO A 424 -39.46 27.88 -18.19
C PRO A 424 -39.79 26.39 -18.36
N ALA A 425 -40.86 26.13 -19.13
CA ALA A 425 -41.51 24.85 -19.37
C ALA A 425 -41.17 24.23 -20.74
N GLY A 426 -41.51 22.94 -20.91
CA GLY A 426 -41.73 22.25 -22.20
C GLY A 426 -41.25 20.79 -22.18
N ILE A 427 -42.03 19.81 -21.70
CA ILE A 427 -43.02 18.99 -22.45
C ILE A 427 -42.50 18.47 -23.80
N VAL A 428 -42.37 17.14 -23.96
CA VAL A 428 -43.11 16.31 -24.95
C VAL A 428 -42.90 14.82 -24.62
N ALA A 429 -43.99 14.09 -24.45
CA ALA A 429 -44.09 12.66 -24.74
C ALA A 429 -45.05 12.50 -25.92
N ALA A 430 -44.64 11.77 -26.97
CA ALA A 430 -45.55 11.09 -27.90
C ALA A 430 -44.81 10.07 -28.77
N VAL A 431 -45.34 8.85 -28.75
CA VAL A 431 -45.03 7.65 -29.55
C VAL A 431 -45.50 7.83 -30.99
N LEU A 432 -44.76 7.31 -31.99
CA LEU A 432 -45.34 6.80 -33.24
C LEU A 432 -44.51 5.63 -33.84
N LEU A 433 -45.23 4.57 -34.19
CA LEU A 433 -44.85 3.34 -34.91
C LEU A 433 -45.01 3.50 -36.44
N LEU A 434 -44.52 2.47 -37.16
CA LEU A 434 -44.64 2.13 -38.61
C LEU A 434 -43.42 2.57 -39.45
N GLY A 435 -42.73 1.76 -40.26
CA GLY A 435 -42.83 0.35 -40.67
C GLY A 435 -42.02 0.17 -41.98
N GLY A 436 -41.43 -1.01 -42.24
CA GLY A 436 -41.07 -1.44 -43.61
C GLY A 436 -39.65 -1.97 -43.91
N ALA A 437 -39.57 -3.31 -44.00
CA ALA A 437 -38.92 -4.15 -45.03
C ALA A 437 -37.37 -4.28 -45.21
N GLY A 438 -36.93 -5.56 -45.29
CA GLY A 438 -35.73 -6.05 -46.00
C GLY A 438 -34.81 -6.95 -45.14
N TYR A 439 -35.08 -8.24 -44.91
CA TYR A 439 -34.79 -9.42 -45.76
C TYR A 439 -33.31 -9.65 -46.14
N TYR A 440 -32.58 -10.49 -45.38
CA TYR A 440 -31.58 -11.51 -45.79
C TYR A 440 -30.83 -11.99 -44.52
N GLY A 441 -30.53 -13.25 -44.22
CA GLY A 441 -30.71 -14.52 -44.92
C GLY A 441 -30.28 -15.67 -43.99
N LEU A 442 -31.13 -16.69 -43.99
CA LEU A 442 -31.04 -18.02 -43.40
C LEU A 442 -29.73 -18.81 -43.70
N ARG A 443 -29.49 -19.80 -42.82
CA ARG A 443 -29.02 -21.20 -43.10
C ARG A 443 -27.49 -21.40 -43.23
N ARG A 444 -26.86 -22.47 -42.72
CA ARG A 444 -27.19 -23.89 -42.42
C ARG A 444 -26.23 -24.33 -41.26
N ARG A 445 -26.44 -25.37 -40.46
CA ARG A 445 -27.24 -26.59 -40.58
C ARG A 445 -27.44 -27.18 -39.19
#